data_AF-A0A948DCS0-F1
#
_entry.id   AF-A0A948DCS0-F1
#
_cell.length_a   1.000
_cell.length_b   1.000
_cell.length_c   1.000
_cell.angle_alpha   90.00
_cell.angle_beta   90.00
_cell.angle_gamma   90.00
#
_symmetry.space_group_name_H-M   'P 1'
#
loop_
_entity.id
_entity.type
_entity.pdbx_description
1 polymer ?
#
loop_
_entity_poly.entity_id
_entity_poly.type
_entity_poly.pdbx_seq_one_letter_code
_entity_poly.pdbx_strand_id
1 'polypeptide(L)'
;MKKNASTVIPIRVLTDSQLDNVMGRVGTLLVADGFLPLTHTRRLLTYRKELKRKGGVYVGALVPLGPVAPGVGLPVSKPGSKMATTVVNVTDLPIDFRAEDGSSEQVVAALAFGISAPPDLLRSISEVVSPYAVELDEVKANIGQLLVGRTFQKTIPDIACDHCGYVQEVTVPIRIARIEGNLGHGPGGTATVLCSNPECLKTFEVTWDNVVIQVDITE
;
A
#
# COMPACT_ATOMS: atom_id res chain seq x y z
N MET A 1 -17.64 -15.33 22.78
CA MET A 1 -17.01 -14.02 22.49
C MET A 1 -16.46 -14.11 21.08
N LYS A 2 -17.06 -13.49 20.06
CA LYS A 2 -16.40 -13.47 18.73
C LYS A 2 -15.33 -12.38 18.80
N LYS A 3 -14.06 -12.75 18.93
CA LYS A 3 -12.93 -11.83 18.76
C LYS A 3 -13.02 -11.21 17.36
N ASN A 4 -12.52 -9.99 17.19
CA ASN A 4 -12.32 -9.45 15.85
C ASN A 4 -11.45 -10.44 15.08
N ALA A 5 -11.86 -10.71 13.84
CA ALA A 5 -11.05 -11.43 12.89
C ALA A 5 -10.29 -10.39 12.05
N SER A 6 -9.04 -10.70 11.73
CA SER A 6 -8.18 -9.85 10.91
C SER A 6 -7.79 -10.59 9.65
N THR A 7 -7.78 -9.89 8.53
CA THR A 7 -7.24 -10.39 7.27
C THR A 7 -6.49 -9.27 6.56
N VAL A 8 -5.54 -9.65 5.71
CA VAL A 8 -4.85 -8.74 4.82
C VAL A 8 -5.07 -9.26 3.41
N ILE A 9 -5.61 -8.42 2.54
CA ILE A 9 -5.89 -8.75 1.15
C ILE A 9 -4.95 -7.89 0.28
N PRO A 10 -3.95 -8.49 -0.37
CA PRO A 10 -3.19 -7.79 -1.40
C PRO A 10 -4.11 -7.46 -2.57
N ILE A 11 -4.07 -6.21 -3.02
CA ILE A 11 -4.83 -5.73 -4.17
C ILE A 11 -3.92 -5.01 -5.16
N ARG A 12 -4.32 -4.96 -6.43
CA ARG A 12 -3.64 -4.13 -7.42
C ARG A 12 -3.65 -2.66 -7.01
N VAL A 13 -2.71 -1.88 -7.52
CA VAL A 13 -2.75 -0.42 -7.38
C VAL A 13 -4.06 0.10 -7.99
N LEU A 14 -4.77 0.91 -7.21
CA LEU A 14 -6.02 1.55 -7.60
C LEU A 14 -5.76 3.02 -7.95
N THR A 15 -6.54 3.58 -8.87
CA THR A 15 -6.59 5.03 -9.03
C THR A 15 -7.18 5.68 -7.78
N ASP A 16 -6.91 6.96 -7.56
CA ASP A 16 -7.49 7.73 -6.46
C ASP A 16 -9.00 7.59 -6.37
N SER A 17 -9.70 7.70 -7.51
CA SER A 17 -11.15 7.53 -7.59
C SER A 17 -11.62 6.12 -7.28
N GLN A 18 -10.89 5.09 -7.71
CA GLN A 18 -11.20 3.69 -7.38
C GLN A 18 -11.05 3.44 -5.88
N LEU A 19 -9.97 3.93 -5.27
CA LEU A 19 -9.70 3.76 -3.85
C LEU A 19 -10.73 4.51 -2.99
N ASP A 20 -11.05 5.76 -3.35
CA ASP A 20 -12.11 6.54 -2.68
C ASP A 20 -13.46 5.83 -2.76
N ASN A 21 -13.80 5.24 -3.92
CA ASN A 21 -15.03 4.47 -4.08
C ASN A 21 -15.05 3.21 -3.21
N VAL A 22 -13.94 2.46 -3.13
CA VAL A 22 -13.85 1.26 -2.27
C VAL A 22 -14.01 1.64 -0.80
N MET A 23 -13.28 2.65 -0.34
CA MET A 23 -13.33 3.12 1.04
C MET A 23 -14.71 3.71 1.40
N GLY A 24 -15.31 4.45 0.46
CA GLY A 24 -16.68 4.95 0.58
C GLY A 24 -17.70 3.82 0.75
N ARG A 25 -17.64 2.80 -0.11
CA ARG A 25 -18.55 1.62 -0.01
C ARG A 25 -18.38 0.86 1.30
N VAL A 26 -17.15 0.66 1.76
CA VAL A 26 -16.87 0.04 3.06
C VAL A 26 -17.43 0.90 4.20
N GLY A 27 -17.25 2.22 4.13
CA GLY A 27 -17.84 3.17 5.08
C GLY A 27 -19.37 3.10 5.11
N THR A 28 -20.02 3.02 3.95
CA THR A 28 -21.49 2.86 3.86
C THR A 28 -21.96 1.56 4.50
N LEU A 29 -21.26 0.44 4.28
CA LEU A 29 -21.58 -0.84 4.93
C LEU A 29 -21.46 -0.75 6.45
N LEU A 30 -20.41 -0.08 6.95
CA LEU A 30 -20.18 0.11 8.39
C LEU A 30 -21.30 0.94 9.03
N VAL A 31 -21.70 2.04 8.39
CA VAL A 31 -22.81 2.89 8.87
C VAL A 31 -24.14 2.15 8.81
N ALA A 32 -24.39 1.35 7.76
CA ALA A 32 -25.60 0.54 7.64
C ALA A 32 -25.69 -0.52 8.75
N ASP A 33 -24.57 -1.09 9.20
CA ASP A 33 -24.53 -1.95 10.38
C ASP A 33 -24.55 -1.15 11.71
N GLY A 34 -24.69 0.17 11.68
CA GLY A 34 -24.80 1.01 12.88
C GLY A 34 -23.48 1.27 13.60
N PHE A 35 -22.34 1.16 12.91
CA PHE A 35 -21.08 1.72 13.38
C PHE A 35 -21.04 3.22 13.13
N LEU A 36 -20.46 3.96 14.08
CA LEU A 36 -20.19 5.39 13.95
C LEU A 36 -18.73 5.61 13.54
N PRO A 37 -18.46 6.56 12.62
CA PRO A 37 -17.11 6.88 12.19
C PRO A 37 -16.33 7.55 13.33
N LEU A 38 -15.10 7.10 13.55
CA LEU A 38 -14.08 7.83 14.31
C LEU A 38 -13.06 8.48 13.37
N THR A 39 -12.70 7.77 12.30
CA THR A 39 -11.80 8.26 11.26
C THR A 39 -12.27 7.72 9.91
N HIS A 40 -12.33 8.58 8.91
CA HIS A 40 -12.63 8.19 7.54
C HIS A 40 -11.72 8.95 6.59
N THR A 41 -10.69 8.28 6.09
CA THR A 41 -9.78 8.79 5.07
C THR A 41 -9.64 7.78 3.94
N ARG A 42 -9.00 8.19 2.85
CA ARG A 42 -8.70 7.32 1.69
C ARG A 42 -7.87 6.07 2.04
N ARG A 43 -7.11 6.10 3.15
CA ARG A 43 -6.25 4.98 3.55
C ARG A 43 -6.59 4.39 4.92
N LEU A 44 -7.46 5.03 5.69
CA LEU A 44 -7.80 4.57 7.04
C LEU A 44 -9.27 4.81 7.35
N LEU A 45 -9.98 3.73 7.63
CA LEU A 45 -11.31 3.76 8.24
C LEU A 45 -11.21 3.20 9.66
N THR A 46 -11.64 3.97 10.64
CA THR A 46 -11.84 3.50 12.01
C THR A 46 -13.27 3.80 12.40
N TYR A 47 -14.01 2.75 12.74
CA TYR A 47 -15.44 2.80 13.05
C TYR A 47 -15.70 2.05 14.35
N ARG A 48 -16.68 2.53 15.14
CA ARG A 48 -16.98 1.92 16.44
C ARG A 48 -18.49 1.78 16.65
N LYS A 49 -18.89 0.68 17.28
CA LYS A 49 -20.28 0.38 17.63
C LYS A 49 -20.36 -0.09 19.07
N GLU A 50 -21.29 0.50 19.83
CA GLU A 50 -21.65 -0.03 21.14
C GLU A 50 -22.43 -1.33 20.97
N LEU A 51 -21.87 -2.42 21.50
CA LEU A 51 -22.59 -3.68 21.59
C LEU A 51 -23.56 -3.58 22.76
N LYS A 52 -24.85 -3.40 22.44
CA LYS A 52 -25.92 -3.62 23.42
C LYS A 52 -25.77 -5.05 23.92
N ARG A 53 -25.45 -5.23 25.21
CA ARG A 53 -25.61 -6.54 25.85
C ARG A 53 -27.08 -6.92 25.67
N LYS A 54 -27.36 -8.14 25.17
CA LYS A 54 -28.67 -8.77 25.39
C LYS A 54 -28.95 -8.61 26.88
N GLY A 55 -30.06 -7.94 27.21
CA GLY A 55 -30.40 -7.55 28.57
C GLY A 55 -30.22 -8.72 29.52
N GLY A 56 -29.75 -8.42 30.74
CA GLY A 56 -29.74 -9.40 31.80
C GLY A 56 -31.12 -10.03 31.89
N VAL A 57 -31.17 -11.36 31.86
CA VAL A 57 -32.36 -12.09 32.26
C VAL A 57 -32.68 -11.60 33.66
N TYR A 58 -33.83 -10.96 33.83
CA TYR A 58 -34.43 -10.77 35.15
C TYR A 58 -34.75 -12.17 35.66
N VAL A 59 -33.82 -12.78 36.40
CA VAL A 59 -34.15 -13.95 37.19
C VAL A 59 -34.94 -13.40 38.37
N GLY A 60 -36.26 -13.48 38.28
CA GLY A 60 -37.15 -13.34 39.43
C GLY A 60 -36.86 -14.47 40.39
N ALA A 61 -35.80 -14.34 41.18
CA ALA A 61 -35.57 -15.19 42.33
C ALA A 61 -36.52 -14.70 43.43
N LEU A 62 -37.66 -15.37 43.56
CA LEU A 62 -38.44 -15.41 44.79
C LEU A 62 -37.55 -16.01 45.89
N VAL A 63 -36.82 -15.15 46.60
CA VAL A 63 -36.19 -15.51 47.87
C VAL A 63 -37.13 -15.05 48.98
N PRO A 64 -37.78 -15.96 49.74
CA PRO A 64 -38.63 -15.57 50.85
C PRO A 64 -37.78 -15.42 52.11
N LEU A 65 -37.15 -14.26 52.34
CA LEU A 65 -36.50 -13.96 53.62
C LEU A 65 -36.60 -12.47 53.98
N GLY A 66 -37.50 -12.16 54.93
CA GLY A 66 -37.43 -10.96 55.78
C GLY A 66 -38.27 -9.74 55.39
N PRO A 67 -38.65 -8.88 56.35
CA PRO A 67 -39.69 -7.87 56.20
C PRO A 67 -39.11 -6.60 55.55
N VAL A 68 -38.94 -6.62 54.24
CA VAL A 68 -38.61 -5.39 53.49
C VAL A 68 -39.61 -5.28 52.35
N ALA A 69 -40.23 -4.11 52.26
CA ALA A 69 -41.42 -3.83 51.47
C ALA A 69 -41.32 -4.29 49.99
N PRO A 70 -42.43 -4.78 49.40
CA PRO A 70 -42.49 -5.07 47.97
C PRO A 70 -42.37 -3.76 47.18
N GLY A 71 -41.45 -3.70 46.22
CA GLY A 71 -41.54 -2.69 45.15
C GLY A 71 -40.35 -1.74 44.96
N VAL A 72 -39.11 -2.10 45.31
CA VAL A 72 -37.94 -1.32 44.83
C VAL A 72 -36.88 -2.26 44.27
N GLY A 73 -36.98 -2.53 42.96
CA GLY A 73 -35.84 -3.04 42.20
C GLY A 73 -34.82 -1.92 42.04
N LEU A 74 -33.72 -1.97 42.79
CA LEU A 74 -32.57 -1.10 42.55
C LEU A 74 -31.84 -1.61 41.29
N PRO A 75 -31.68 -0.80 40.23
CA PRO A 75 -30.82 -1.17 39.12
C PRO A 75 -29.36 -1.07 39.58
N VAL A 76 -28.80 -2.20 39.98
CA VAL A 76 -27.37 -2.31 40.26
C VAL A 76 -26.62 -2.48 38.93
N SER A 77 -25.65 -1.60 38.72
CA SER A 77 -24.64 -1.54 37.65
C SER A 77 -25.06 -0.94 36.30
N LYS A 78 -24.50 0.25 35.99
CA LYS A 78 -24.19 0.63 34.60
C LYS A 78 -23.11 -0.34 34.12
N PRO A 79 -23.40 -1.29 33.22
CA PRO A 79 -22.37 -2.16 32.69
C PRO A 79 -21.60 -1.36 31.64
N GLY A 80 -20.27 -1.27 31.75
CA GLY A 80 -19.42 -0.69 30.70
C GLY A 80 -19.82 -1.26 29.34
N SER A 81 -20.23 -0.39 28.42
CA SER A 81 -20.66 -0.78 27.08
C SER A 81 -19.49 -1.49 26.41
N LYS A 82 -19.69 -2.74 25.98
CA LYS A 82 -18.67 -3.45 25.21
C LYS A 82 -18.63 -2.81 23.84
N MET A 83 -17.48 -2.29 23.45
CA MET A 83 -17.29 -1.64 22.16
C MET A 83 -16.76 -2.64 21.13
N ALA A 84 -17.36 -2.67 19.94
CA ALA A 84 -16.76 -3.26 18.75
C ALA A 84 -16.08 -2.16 17.94
N THR A 85 -14.84 -2.39 17.52
CA THR A 85 -14.10 -1.49 16.65
C THR A 85 -13.81 -2.21 15.34
N THR A 86 -14.06 -1.55 14.21
CA THR A 86 -13.65 -2.01 12.89
C THR A 86 -12.59 -1.06 12.36
N VAL A 87 -11.48 -1.63 11.88
CA VAL A 87 -10.37 -0.89 11.29
C VAL A 87 -10.12 -1.43 9.89
N VAL A 88 -10.05 -0.54 8.91
CA VAL A 88 -9.61 -0.85 7.55
C VAL A 88 -8.46 0.09 7.22
N ASN A 89 -7.30 -0.47 6.93
CA ASN A 89 -6.09 0.28 6.61
C ASN A 89 -5.57 -0.15 5.23
N VAL A 90 -5.03 0.81 4.49
CA VAL A 90 -4.45 0.61 3.17
C VAL A 90 -3.00 1.05 3.23
N THR A 91 -2.09 0.08 3.07
CA THR A 91 -0.65 0.34 3.03
C THR A 91 -0.08 0.03 1.66
N ASP A 92 0.93 0.79 1.26
CA ASP A 92 1.67 0.49 0.04
C ASP A 92 2.50 -0.79 0.23
N LEU A 93 2.58 -1.61 -0.80
CA LEU A 93 3.52 -2.72 -0.89
C LEU A 93 4.61 -2.32 -1.90
N PRO A 94 5.67 -1.64 -1.42
CA PRO A 94 6.79 -1.25 -2.26
C PRO A 94 7.64 -2.45 -2.61
N ILE A 95 8.29 -2.39 -3.77
CA ILE A 95 9.38 -3.28 -4.14
C ILE A 95 10.57 -2.40 -4.53
N ASP A 96 11.72 -2.75 -3.97
CA ASP A 96 12.99 -2.09 -4.22
C ASP A 96 13.60 -2.63 -5.52
N PHE A 97 13.90 -1.71 -6.41
CA PHE A 97 14.62 -1.99 -7.64
C PHE A 97 15.99 -1.38 -7.55
N ARG A 98 17.01 -2.21 -7.77
CA ARG A 98 18.38 -1.75 -7.85
C ARG A 98 18.87 -1.84 -9.28
N ALA A 99 19.18 -0.68 -9.86
CA ALA A 99 19.96 -0.62 -11.08
C ALA A 99 21.43 -0.93 -10.77
N GLU A 100 22.11 -1.60 -11.70
CA GLU A 100 23.53 -1.99 -11.62
C GLU A 100 24.44 -0.85 -11.12
N ASP A 101 24.28 0.36 -11.68
CA ASP A 101 25.13 1.53 -11.40
C ASP A 101 24.39 2.68 -10.69
N GLY A 102 23.26 2.40 -10.03
CA GLY A 102 22.33 3.44 -9.60
C GLY A 102 21.81 3.35 -8.15
N SER A 103 21.11 4.41 -7.75
CA SER A 103 20.32 4.42 -6.50
C SER A 103 19.15 3.44 -6.58
N SER A 104 18.77 2.86 -5.45
CA SER A 104 17.55 2.04 -5.37
C SER A 104 16.31 2.90 -5.61
N GLU A 105 15.41 2.45 -6.48
CA GLU A 105 14.09 3.04 -6.66
C GLU A 105 13.02 2.16 -6.01
N GLN A 106 12.19 2.77 -5.16
CA GLN A 106 11.00 2.10 -4.62
C GLN A 106 9.80 2.33 -5.52
N VAL A 107 9.19 1.25 -5.97
CA VAL A 107 7.96 1.30 -6.76
C VAL A 107 6.87 0.55 -6.01
N VAL A 108 5.71 1.20 -5.86
CA VAL A 108 4.53 0.57 -5.27
C VAL A 108 3.97 -0.46 -6.26
N ALA A 109 4.14 -1.74 -5.95
CA ALA A 109 3.71 -2.84 -6.80
C ALA A 109 2.26 -3.25 -6.56
N ALA A 110 1.80 -3.10 -5.32
CA ALA A 110 0.46 -3.42 -4.88
C ALA A 110 0.08 -2.58 -3.66
N LEU A 111 -1.17 -2.71 -3.21
CA LEU A 111 -1.63 -2.20 -1.93
C LEU A 111 -2.04 -3.38 -1.04
N ALA A 112 -1.82 -3.27 0.26
CA ALA A 112 -2.34 -4.21 1.24
C ALA A 112 -3.56 -3.61 1.94
N PHE A 113 -4.72 -4.26 1.78
CA PHE A 113 -5.93 -3.93 2.51
C PHE A 113 -6.00 -4.75 3.81
N GLY A 114 -5.59 -4.14 4.92
CA GLY A 114 -5.70 -4.71 6.25
C GLY A 114 -7.08 -4.46 6.85
N ILE A 115 -7.86 -5.50 7.11
CA ILE A 115 -9.22 -5.42 7.65
C ILE A 115 -9.24 -6.12 9.01
N SER A 116 -9.69 -5.41 10.05
CA SER A 116 -9.96 -5.96 11.39
C SER A 116 -11.39 -5.64 11.76
N ALA A 117 -12.27 -6.64 11.80
CA ALA A 117 -13.70 -6.46 11.97
C ALA A 117 -14.37 -7.66 12.66
N PRO A 118 -15.62 -7.54 13.15
CA PRO A 118 -16.42 -8.70 13.52
C PRO A 118 -16.56 -9.68 12.35
N PRO A 119 -16.57 -11.02 12.56
CA PRO A 119 -16.49 -12.00 11.47
C PRO A 119 -17.56 -11.88 10.37
N ASP A 120 -18.78 -11.50 10.77
CA ASP A 120 -19.90 -11.37 9.82
C ASP A 120 -19.70 -10.14 8.91
N LEU A 121 -19.12 -9.07 9.47
CA LEU A 121 -18.79 -7.84 8.74
C LEU A 121 -17.50 -7.96 7.94
N LEU A 122 -16.53 -8.72 8.46
CA LEU A 122 -15.28 -9.02 7.79
C LEU A 122 -15.54 -9.60 6.40
N ARG A 123 -16.47 -10.56 6.28
CA ARG A 123 -16.84 -11.17 5.01
C ARG A 123 -17.36 -10.14 4.01
N SER A 124 -18.31 -9.30 4.42
CA SER A 124 -18.89 -8.27 3.55
C SER A 124 -17.86 -7.22 3.11
N ILE A 125 -16.94 -6.82 4.00
CA ILE A 125 -15.84 -5.91 3.62
C ILE A 125 -14.91 -6.60 2.63
N SER A 126 -14.55 -7.87 2.86
CA SER A 126 -13.72 -8.66 1.95
C SER A 126 -14.36 -8.81 0.56
N GLU A 127 -15.67 -8.96 0.45
CA GLU A 127 -16.39 -9.04 -0.83
C GLU A 127 -16.33 -7.72 -1.64
N VAL A 128 -16.22 -6.57 -0.98
CA VAL A 128 -16.03 -5.27 -1.67
C VAL A 128 -14.62 -5.16 -2.23
N VAL A 129 -13.63 -5.75 -1.55
CA VAL A 129 -12.21 -5.67 -1.90
C VAL A 129 -11.79 -6.76 -2.88
N SER A 130 -12.43 -7.94 -2.83
CA SER A 130 -12.06 -9.12 -3.61
C SER A 130 -11.95 -8.92 -5.12
N PRO A 131 -12.74 -8.05 -5.80
CA PRO A 131 -12.57 -7.84 -7.24
C PRO A 131 -11.24 -7.17 -7.62
N TYR A 132 -10.52 -6.63 -6.65
CA TYR A 132 -9.21 -6.00 -6.84
C TYR A 132 -8.06 -6.85 -6.29
N ALA A 133 -8.38 -7.98 -5.66
CA ALA A 133 -7.39 -8.88 -5.08
C ALA A 133 -6.47 -9.42 -6.17
N VAL A 134 -5.19 -9.50 -5.83
CA VAL A 134 -4.14 -10.03 -6.71
C VAL A 134 -3.29 -11.00 -5.93
N GLU A 135 -2.77 -12.02 -6.61
CA GLU A 135 -1.74 -12.87 -6.04
C GLU A 135 -0.40 -12.13 -6.08
N LEU A 136 0.31 -12.10 -4.95
CA LEU A 136 1.59 -11.39 -4.87
C LEU A 136 2.62 -11.95 -5.85
N ASP A 137 2.56 -13.25 -6.14
CA ASP A 137 3.45 -13.90 -7.11
C ASP A 137 3.18 -13.44 -8.54
N GLU A 138 1.91 -13.20 -8.91
CA GLU A 138 1.56 -12.61 -10.20
C GLU A 138 2.03 -11.15 -10.30
N VAL A 139 1.93 -10.39 -9.22
CA VAL A 139 2.45 -9.01 -9.16
C VAL A 139 3.97 -9.00 -9.31
N LYS A 140 4.69 -9.89 -8.62
CA LYS A 140 6.14 -10.07 -8.74
C LYS A 140 6.53 -10.47 -10.17
N ALA A 141 5.80 -11.42 -10.78
CA ALA A 141 6.09 -11.89 -12.14
C ALA A 141 5.93 -10.79 -13.21
N ASN A 142 5.02 -9.84 -12.99
CA ASN A 142 4.75 -8.74 -13.93
C ASN A 142 5.42 -7.43 -13.53
N ILE A 143 6.22 -7.43 -12.46
CA ILE A 143 6.71 -6.20 -11.85
C ILE A 143 7.63 -5.39 -12.77
N GLY A 144 8.32 -6.06 -13.68
CA GLY A 144 9.12 -5.42 -14.71
C GLY A 144 8.32 -4.43 -15.54
N GLN A 145 7.02 -4.66 -15.75
CA GLN A 145 6.15 -3.72 -16.47
C GLN A 145 5.96 -2.40 -15.73
N LEU A 146 6.08 -2.38 -14.39
CA LEU A 146 5.98 -1.15 -13.59
C LEU A 146 7.21 -0.24 -13.75
N LEU A 147 8.32 -0.78 -14.26
CA LEU A 147 9.52 -0.02 -14.57
C LEU A 147 9.44 0.69 -15.92
N VAL A 148 8.53 0.27 -16.80
CA VAL A 148 8.37 0.90 -18.12
C VAL A 148 7.96 2.37 -17.95
N GLY A 149 8.69 3.25 -18.63
CA GLY A 149 8.52 4.69 -18.58
C GLY A 149 9.31 5.39 -17.46
N ARG A 150 9.89 4.64 -16.52
CA ARG A 150 10.78 5.17 -15.46
C ARG A 150 12.16 5.49 -16.02
N THR A 151 12.87 6.39 -15.34
CA THR A 151 14.20 6.85 -15.74
C THR A 151 15.22 6.45 -14.69
N PHE A 152 16.23 5.68 -15.09
CA PHE A 152 17.34 5.28 -14.24
C PHE A 152 18.62 6.01 -14.64
N GLN A 153 19.55 6.18 -13.71
CA GLN A 153 20.88 6.66 -14.01
C GLN A 153 21.79 5.48 -14.35
N LYS A 154 22.59 5.59 -15.41
CA LYS A 154 23.61 4.60 -15.77
C LYS A 154 24.93 5.29 -16.05
N THR A 155 25.99 4.71 -15.51
CA THR A 155 27.34 5.16 -15.77
C THR A 155 27.88 4.44 -17.00
N ILE A 156 28.33 5.20 -17.99
CA ILE A 156 29.00 4.70 -19.18
C ILE A 156 30.49 4.97 -19.00
N PRO A 157 31.34 3.93 -18.91
CA PRO A 157 32.78 4.09 -18.79
C PRO A 157 33.40 4.47 -20.14
N ASP A 158 34.66 4.89 -20.09
CA ASP A 158 35.53 5.03 -21.26
C ASP A 158 35.07 6.03 -22.35
N ILE A 159 34.37 7.10 -21.96
CA ILE A 159 33.95 8.15 -22.89
C ILE A 159 35.08 9.17 -23.06
N ALA A 160 35.59 9.30 -24.28
CA ALA A 160 36.60 10.30 -24.64
C ALA A 160 35.96 11.67 -24.97
N CYS A 161 36.51 12.74 -24.44
CA CYS A 161 36.14 14.11 -24.81
C CYS A 161 36.60 14.46 -26.23
N ASP A 162 35.68 14.89 -27.09
CA ASP A 162 35.97 15.26 -28.48
C ASP A 162 36.97 16.42 -28.65
N HIS A 163 37.19 17.21 -27.60
CA HIS A 163 38.07 18.39 -27.65
C HIS A 163 39.51 18.11 -27.22
N CYS A 164 39.73 17.16 -26.31
CA CYS A 164 41.05 16.93 -25.70
C CYS A 164 41.44 15.46 -25.57
N GLY A 165 40.55 14.51 -25.93
CA GLY A 165 40.80 13.07 -25.82
C GLY A 165 40.84 12.52 -24.40
N TYR A 166 40.54 13.34 -23.38
CA TYR A 166 40.47 12.86 -22.00
C TYR A 166 39.32 11.86 -21.83
N VAL A 167 39.62 10.70 -21.28
CA VAL A 167 38.67 9.62 -21.05
C VAL A 167 38.07 9.77 -19.65
N GLN A 168 36.75 9.74 -19.57
CA GLN A 168 36.00 9.88 -18.32
C GLN A 168 34.76 8.97 -18.29
N GLU A 169 34.26 8.73 -17.09
CA GLU A 169 32.95 8.12 -16.89
C GLU A 169 31.84 9.18 -17.02
N VAL A 170 30.71 8.78 -17.60
CA VAL A 170 29.56 9.67 -17.82
C VAL A 170 28.29 9.02 -17.31
N THR A 171 27.59 9.70 -16.41
CA THR A 171 26.26 9.27 -15.96
C THR A 171 25.18 9.84 -16.86
N VAL A 172 24.35 8.98 -17.44
CA VAL A 172 23.25 9.35 -18.34
C VAL A 172 21.90 8.86 -17.82
N PRO A 173 20.82 9.63 -18.01
CA PRO A 173 19.47 9.19 -17.68
C PRO A 173 18.91 8.29 -18.80
N ILE A 174 18.47 7.08 -18.44
CA ILE A 174 17.89 6.11 -19.37
C ILE A 174 16.44 5.87 -18.99
N ARG A 175 15.54 6.16 -19.93
CA ARG A 175 14.12 5.85 -19.79
C ARG A 175 13.84 4.42 -20.26
N ILE A 176 13.33 3.56 -19.40
CA ILE A 176 12.99 2.18 -19.78
C ILE A 176 11.79 2.20 -20.72
N ALA A 177 11.93 1.61 -21.91
CA ALA A 177 10.87 1.46 -22.90
C ALA A 177 10.21 0.08 -22.83
N ARG A 178 10.95 -0.97 -22.48
CA ARG A 178 10.45 -2.35 -22.39
C ARG A 178 11.31 -3.17 -21.43
N ILE A 179 10.76 -4.27 -20.92
CA ILE A 179 11.48 -5.20 -20.03
C ILE A 179 11.40 -6.61 -20.60
N GLU A 180 12.52 -7.32 -20.58
CA GLU A 180 12.64 -8.74 -20.94
C GLU A 180 13.31 -9.50 -19.78
N GLY A 181 12.51 -10.26 -19.02
CA GLY A 181 13.00 -10.87 -17.78
C GLY A 181 13.44 -9.81 -16.76
N ASN A 182 14.71 -9.85 -16.35
CA ASN A 182 15.32 -8.88 -15.42
C ASN A 182 16.07 -7.75 -16.14
N LEU A 183 15.91 -7.63 -17.47
CA LEU A 183 16.61 -6.63 -18.28
C LEU A 183 15.66 -5.53 -18.70
N GLY A 184 15.91 -4.31 -18.25
CA GLY A 184 15.25 -3.10 -18.72
C GLY A 184 15.96 -2.53 -19.93
N HIS A 185 15.23 -2.36 -21.03
CA HIS A 185 15.77 -1.76 -22.26
C HIS A 185 15.26 -0.34 -22.39
N GLY A 186 16.19 0.62 -22.48
CA GLY A 186 15.90 1.99 -22.86
C GLY A 186 16.31 2.28 -24.30
N PRO A 187 15.66 3.23 -24.97
CA PRO A 187 16.13 3.69 -26.27
C PRO A 187 17.49 4.37 -26.10
N GLY A 188 18.27 4.37 -27.20
CA GLY A 188 19.44 5.23 -27.31
C GLY A 188 19.10 6.71 -27.11
N GLY A 189 20.12 7.51 -26.84
CA GLY A 189 19.94 8.92 -26.51
C GLY A 189 21.21 9.73 -26.67
N THR A 190 21.08 11.01 -26.40
CA THR A 190 22.16 11.99 -26.50
C THR A 190 22.11 12.90 -25.28
N ALA A 191 23.25 13.16 -24.66
CA ALA A 191 23.38 14.13 -23.57
C ALA A 191 24.60 15.01 -23.78
N THR A 192 24.47 16.28 -23.38
CA THR A 192 25.61 17.20 -23.31
C THR A 192 26.30 17.04 -21.97
N VAL A 193 27.61 16.79 -21.99
CA VAL A 193 28.42 16.49 -20.81
C VAL A 193 29.60 17.44 -20.75
N LEU A 194 30.01 17.84 -19.54
CA LEU A 194 31.20 18.65 -19.33
C LEU A 194 32.44 17.75 -19.23
N CYS A 195 33.51 18.11 -19.94
CA CYS A 195 34.79 17.44 -19.78
C CYS A 195 35.37 17.69 -18.38
N SER A 196 35.70 16.62 -17.66
CA SER A 196 36.26 16.67 -16.31
C SER A 196 37.74 17.09 -16.28
N ASN A 197 38.41 17.16 -17.44
CA ASN A 197 39.77 17.68 -17.53
C ASN A 197 39.78 19.21 -17.23
N PRO A 198 40.45 19.66 -16.16
CA PRO A 198 40.52 21.08 -15.78
C PRO A 198 41.10 22.00 -16.86
N GLU A 199 41.93 21.46 -17.76
CA GLU A 199 42.53 22.24 -18.86
C GLU A 199 41.59 22.40 -20.06
N CYS A 200 40.56 21.56 -20.16
CA CYS A 200 39.61 21.58 -21.27
C CYS A 200 38.30 22.25 -20.86
N LEU A 201 37.59 21.68 -19.88
CA LEU A 201 36.29 22.15 -19.37
C LEU A 201 35.26 22.51 -20.47
N LYS A 202 35.37 21.91 -21.65
CA LYS A 202 34.41 22.10 -22.74
C LYS A 202 33.28 21.09 -22.63
N THR A 203 32.10 21.49 -23.06
CA THR A 203 30.98 20.58 -23.24
C THR A 203 31.09 19.82 -24.55
N PHE A 204 30.68 18.56 -24.54
CA PHE A 204 30.64 17.70 -25.72
C PHE A 204 29.40 16.80 -25.65
N GLU A 205 28.98 16.26 -26.80
CA GLU A 205 27.82 15.41 -26.89
C GLU A 205 28.23 13.94 -26.73
N VAL A 206 27.57 13.25 -25.81
CA VAL A 206 27.69 11.81 -25.65
C VAL A 206 26.43 11.20 -26.23
N THR A 207 26.62 10.30 -27.19
CA THR A 207 25.54 9.52 -27.79
C THR A 207 25.69 8.07 -27.38
N TRP A 208 24.58 7.40 -27.13
CA TRP A 208 24.56 5.99 -26.78
C TRP A 208 23.45 5.27 -27.54
N ASP A 209 23.73 4.04 -27.94
CA ASP A 209 22.74 3.13 -28.53
C ASP A 209 21.80 2.56 -27.46
N ASN A 210 20.86 1.70 -27.87
CA ASN A 210 19.95 1.04 -26.94
C ASN A 210 20.70 0.44 -25.74
N VAL A 211 20.40 0.95 -24.55
CA VAL A 211 21.07 0.53 -23.33
C VAL A 211 20.22 -0.49 -22.62
N VAL A 212 20.88 -1.54 -22.15
CA VAL A 212 20.30 -2.53 -21.26
C VAL A 212 20.74 -2.20 -19.84
N ILE A 213 19.79 -2.12 -18.92
CA ILE A 213 20.01 -2.02 -17.49
C ILE A 213 19.57 -3.35 -16.89
N GLN A 214 20.47 -4.04 -16.20
CA GLN A 214 20.06 -5.14 -15.33
C GLN A 214 19.35 -4.55 -14.12
N VAL A 215 18.14 -5.03 -13.89
CA VAL A 215 17.32 -4.65 -12.75
C VAL A 215 17.18 -5.85 -11.85
N ASP A 216 17.88 -5.80 -10.72
CA ASP A 216 17.74 -6.82 -9.70
C ASP A 216 16.57 -6.46 -8.78
N ILE A 217 15.62 -7.39 -8.67
CA ILE A 217 14.55 -7.31 -7.68
C ILE A 217 15.15 -7.82 -6.38
N THR A 218 15.44 -6.91 -5.45
CA THR A 218 15.86 -7.28 -4.10
C THR A 218 14.62 -7.56 -3.25
N GLU A 219 14.50 -8.79 -2.74
CA GLU A 219 13.43 -9.18 -1.79
C GLU A 219 13.58 -8.53 -0.41
#